data_AF-A0A3D5FIJ1-F1
#
_entry.id   AF-A0A3D5FIJ1-F1
#
_cell.length_a   1.000
_cell.length_b   1.000
_cell.length_c   1.000
_cell.angle_alpha   90.00
_cell.angle_beta   90.00
_cell.angle_gamma   90.00
#
_symmetry.space_group_name_H-M   'P 1'
#
loop_
_entity.id
_entity.type
_entity.pdbx_description
1 polymer ?
#
loop_
_entity_poly.entity_id
_entity_poly.type
_entity_poly.pdbx_seq_one_letter_code
_entity_poly.pdbx_strand_id
1 'polypeptide(L)'
;LGEGNLAWVGSGHVAVPSEGGHASFAPGTNLEAELWSYLFERHGHVSWERVVSGMGLVNIYQFLRDTGRGEEPEWLREQLGSNGGGAQVISEAASQSCQLAADALDLFVSLYGAEAGNLALKFLATAGVFIGGGIAPKIADKLADGSFMAAFAEKGRVSDILHRIPVHIIRNDHTAMLGAAYYGAQQAEHL
;
A
#
# COMPACT_ATOMS: atom_id res chain seq x y z
N LEU A 1 -7.78 2.34 1.70
CA LEU A 1 -6.93 1.20 2.01
C LEU A 1 -7.59 0.56 3.22
N GLY A 2 -8.11 -0.66 3.07
CA GLY A 2 -8.69 -1.38 4.20
C GLY A 2 -7.59 -2.06 5.00
N GLU A 3 -7.70 -2.03 6.33
CA GLU A 3 -6.80 -2.74 7.24
C GLU A 3 -7.64 -3.54 8.22
N GLY A 4 -7.17 -4.72 8.61
CA GLY A 4 -7.88 -5.57 9.55
C GLY A 4 -6.98 -6.67 10.07
N ASN A 5 -7.48 -7.41 11.06
CA ASN A 5 -6.75 -8.50 11.69
C ASN A 5 -7.61 -9.77 11.75
N LEU A 6 -6.95 -10.93 11.74
CA LEU A 6 -7.57 -12.21 12.09
C LEU A 6 -7.04 -12.63 13.46
N ALA A 7 -7.89 -12.52 14.48
CA ALA A 7 -7.53 -12.88 15.85
C ALA A 7 -7.91 -14.34 16.16
N TRP A 8 -6.98 -15.11 16.72
CA TRP A 8 -7.28 -16.45 17.22
C TRP A 8 -7.97 -16.37 18.58
N VAL A 9 -9.17 -16.94 18.70
CA VAL A 9 -9.99 -16.93 19.94
C VAL A 9 -10.11 -18.33 20.57
N GLY A 10 -9.22 -19.25 20.25
CA GLY A 10 -9.21 -20.62 20.79
C GLY A 10 -10.02 -21.62 19.98
N SER A 11 -11.17 -21.20 19.45
CA SER A 11 -12.05 -22.03 18.59
C SER A 11 -11.89 -21.75 17.09
N GLY A 12 -11.16 -20.70 16.72
CA GLY A 12 -10.98 -20.29 15.33
C GLY A 12 -10.44 -18.87 15.20
N HIS A 13 -10.36 -18.39 13.96
CA HIS A 13 -10.03 -17.01 13.65
C HIS A 13 -11.29 -16.15 13.57
N VAL A 14 -11.25 -14.98 14.19
CA VAL A 14 -12.29 -13.96 14.11
C VAL A 14 -11.73 -12.75 13.38
N ALA A 15 -12.45 -12.27 12.36
CA ALA A 15 -12.12 -11.04 11.67
C ALA A 15 -12.39 -9.83 12.59
N VAL A 16 -11.37 -9.02 12.78
CA VAL A 16 -11.42 -7.73 13.48
C VAL A 16 -11.30 -6.65 12.41
N PRO A 17 -12.43 -6.08 11.94
CA PRO A 17 -12.40 -5.03 10.93
C PRO A 17 -11.84 -3.74 11.52
N SER A 18 -11.22 -2.91 10.67
CA SER A 18 -10.81 -1.57 11.04
C SER A 18 -10.82 -0.64 9.83
N GLU A 19 -10.70 0.66 10.09
CA GLU A 19 -10.49 1.69 9.07
C GLU A 19 -9.03 2.19 9.11
N GLY A 20 -8.08 1.29 9.39
CA GLY A 20 -6.68 1.64 9.67
C GLY A 20 -5.99 2.44 8.56
N GLY A 21 -6.33 2.22 7.30
CA GLY A 21 -5.78 3.00 6.19
C GLY A 21 -6.28 4.45 6.13
N HIS A 22 -7.30 4.82 6.91
CA HIS A 22 -7.69 6.21 7.14
C HIS A 22 -6.90 6.86 8.28
N ALA A 23 -6.02 6.15 8.98
CA ALA A 23 -5.11 6.76 9.95
C ALA A 23 -4.14 7.73 9.27
N SER A 24 -3.66 8.71 10.03
CA SER A 24 -2.77 9.75 9.53
C SER A 24 -1.44 9.18 9.02
N PHE A 25 -1.03 9.63 7.84
CA PHE A 25 0.31 9.42 7.31
C PHE A 25 1.32 10.22 8.15
N ALA A 26 2.39 9.55 8.57
CA ALA A 26 3.50 10.14 9.31
C ALA A 26 4.79 10.04 8.47
N PRO A 27 5.28 11.16 7.89
CA PRO A 27 6.52 11.17 7.11
C PRO A 27 7.76 10.70 7.87
N GLY A 28 8.57 9.84 7.25
CA GLY A 28 9.84 9.37 7.78
C GLY A 28 11.08 10.08 7.20
N THR A 29 10.92 10.80 6.09
CA THR A 29 12.02 11.51 5.40
C THR A 29 11.62 12.94 5.01
N ASN A 30 12.60 13.78 4.65
CA ASN A 30 12.32 15.13 4.15
C ASN A 30 11.45 15.11 2.87
N LEU A 31 11.72 14.18 1.96
CA LEU A 31 10.92 14.02 0.73
C LEU A 31 9.47 13.65 1.06
N GLU A 32 9.27 12.75 2.02
CA GLU A 32 7.94 12.37 2.49
C GLU A 32 7.23 13.52 3.23
N ALA A 33 7.97 14.39 3.92
CA ALA A 33 7.41 15.57 4.56
C ALA A 33 6.93 16.59 3.53
N GLU A 34 7.68 16.78 2.45
CA GLU A 34 7.23 17.59 1.31
C GLU A 34 6.02 16.97 0.60
N LEU A 35 5.99 15.64 0.41
CA LEU A 35 4.82 14.93 -0.10
C LEU A 35 3.61 15.17 0.81
N TRP A 36 3.79 15.07 2.13
CA TRP A 36 2.73 15.34 3.08
C TRP A 36 2.20 16.76 2.95
N SER A 37 3.07 17.77 2.89
CA SER A 37 2.67 19.17 2.71
C SER A 37 1.87 19.37 1.42
N TYR A 38 2.36 18.78 0.32
CA TYR A 38 1.70 18.82 -0.98
C TYR A 38 0.28 18.21 -0.94
N LEU A 39 0.11 17.07 -0.25
CA LEU A 39 -1.20 16.43 -0.11
C LEU A 39 -2.10 17.17 0.89
N PHE A 40 -1.52 17.75 1.94
CA PHE A 40 -2.22 18.50 2.96
C PHE A 40 -2.89 19.74 2.38
N GLU A 41 -2.19 20.48 1.52
CA GLU A 41 -2.76 21.66 0.83
C GLU A 41 -3.99 21.32 -0.02
N ARG A 42 -4.04 20.10 -0.58
CA ARG A 42 -5.12 19.64 -1.46
C ARG A 42 -6.31 19.02 -0.73
N HIS A 43 -6.05 18.39 0.42
CA HIS A 43 -7.02 17.51 1.06
C HIS A 43 -7.25 17.78 2.55
N GLY A 44 -6.45 18.65 3.17
CA GLY A 44 -6.37 18.77 4.62
C GLY A 44 -5.76 17.50 5.21
N HIS A 45 -6.57 16.64 5.82
CA HIS A 45 -6.07 15.41 6.42
C HIS A 45 -5.39 14.48 5.40
N VAL A 46 -4.16 14.06 5.68
CA VAL A 46 -3.41 13.11 4.85
C VAL A 46 -3.42 11.74 5.53
N SER A 47 -4.22 10.82 5.00
CA SER A 47 -4.29 9.44 5.47
C SER A 47 -3.34 8.53 4.69
N TRP A 48 -3.07 7.34 5.22
CA TRP A 48 -2.35 6.31 4.47
C TRP A 48 -3.03 5.94 3.15
N GLU A 49 -4.36 5.96 3.05
CA GLU A 49 -5.06 5.72 1.77
C GLU A 49 -4.72 6.76 0.70
N ARG A 50 -4.44 8.02 1.08
CA ARG A 50 -4.03 9.06 0.13
C ARG A 50 -2.62 8.86 -0.42
N VAL A 51 -1.85 7.94 0.16
CA VAL A 51 -0.46 7.66 -0.17
C VAL A 51 -0.31 6.25 -0.76
N VAL A 52 -0.92 5.26 -0.12
CA VAL A 52 -0.84 3.83 -0.44
C VAL A 52 -2.20 3.35 -0.96
N SER A 53 -2.52 3.78 -2.17
CA SER A 53 -3.64 3.28 -2.97
C SER A 53 -3.35 3.51 -4.46
N GLY A 54 -4.24 3.06 -5.36
CA GLY A 54 -4.13 3.45 -6.77
C GLY A 54 -4.13 4.97 -6.96
N MET A 55 -5.00 5.68 -6.22
CA MET A 55 -4.98 7.15 -6.22
C MET A 55 -3.71 7.70 -5.55
N GLY A 56 -3.21 7.03 -4.51
CA GLY A 56 -1.96 7.38 -3.86
C GLY A 56 -0.73 7.34 -4.78
N LEU A 57 -0.62 6.34 -5.66
CA LEU A 57 0.43 6.31 -6.67
C LEU A 57 0.33 7.50 -7.64
N VAL A 58 -0.89 7.87 -8.05
CA VAL A 58 -1.12 9.06 -8.89
C VAL A 58 -0.73 10.33 -8.14
N ASN A 59 -1.09 10.44 -6.86
CA ASN A 59 -0.72 11.56 -6.00
C ASN A 59 0.80 11.72 -5.87
N ILE A 60 1.53 10.62 -5.65
CA ILE A 60 2.99 10.61 -5.56
C ILE A 60 3.62 11.04 -6.89
N TYR A 61 3.14 10.50 -8.01
CA TYR A 61 3.62 10.87 -9.34
C TYR A 61 3.42 12.37 -9.62
N GLN A 62 2.22 12.90 -9.33
CA GLN A 62 1.94 14.32 -9.50
C GLN A 62 2.80 15.19 -8.58
N PHE A 63 3.05 14.77 -7.34
CA PHE A 63 3.96 15.46 -6.42
C PHE A 63 5.36 15.61 -7.02
N LEU A 64 5.93 14.50 -7.49
CA LEU A 64 7.27 14.51 -8.09
C LEU A 64 7.32 15.40 -9.34
N ARG A 65 6.30 15.31 -10.20
CA ARG A 65 6.17 16.15 -11.40
C ARG A 65 6.07 17.64 -11.06
N ASP A 66 5.10 18.00 -10.21
CA ASP A 66 4.76 19.40 -9.91
C ASP A 66 5.87 20.10 -9.13
N THR A 67 6.73 19.35 -8.43
CA THR A 67 7.90 19.89 -7.72
C THR A 67 9.19 19.84 -8.54
N GLY A 68 9.11 19.52 -9.83
CA GLY A 68 10.24 19.54 -10.76
C GLY A 68 11.28 18.44 -10.54
N ARG A 69 10.88 17.32 -9.91
CA ARG A 69 11.76 16.17 -9.62
C ARG A 69 11.87 15.17 -10.77
N GLY A 70 11.06 15.34 -11.81
CA GLY A 70 11.16 14.56 -13.04
C GLY A 70 10.39 15.21 -14.17
N GLU A 71 10.77 14.88 -15.40
CA GLU A 71 10.08 15.33 -16.60
C GLU A 71 8.98 14.35 -16.97
N GLU A 72 7.77 14.87 -17.20
CA GLU A 72 6.66 14.08 -17.72
C GLU A 72 6.72 14.06 -19.26
N PRO A 73 6.93 12.88 -19.88
CA PRO A 73 6.89 12.75 -21.33
C PRO A 73 5.49 13.05 -21.88
N GLU A 74 5.41 13.62 -23.07
CA GLU A 74 4.12 13.98 -23.70
C GLU A 74 3.18 12.77 -23.84
N TRP A 75 3.71 11.63 -24.30
CA TRP A 75 2.94 10.41 -24.46
C TRP A 75 2.30 9.93 -23.15
N LEU A 76 2.99 10.13 -22.03
CA LEU A 76 2.50 9.72 -20.71
C LEU A 76 1.43 10.71 -20.21
N ARG A 77 1.61 12.00 -20.48
CA ARG A 77 0.60 13.03 -20.21
C ARG A 77 -0.71 12.73 -20.93
N GLU A 78 -0.64 12.40 -22.21
CA GLU A 78 -1.80 12.05 -23.03
C GLU A 78 -2.53 10.80 -22.49
N GLN A 79 -1.78 9.75 -22.13
CA GLN A 79 -2.35 8.54 -21.54
C GLN A 79 -3.01 8.80 -20.18
N LEU A 80 -2.39 9.59 -19.31
CA LEU A 80 -2.96 9.95 -18.01
C LEU A 80 -4.18 10.87 -18.12
N GLY A 81 -4.27 11.68 -19.19
CA GLY A 81 -5.44 12.51 -19.49
C GLY A 81 -6.63 11.73 -20.08
N SER A 82 -6.40 10.49 -20.54
CA SER A 82 -7.43 9.59 -21.05
C SER A 82 -8.08 8.86 -19.87
N ASN A 83 -9.38 9.03 -19.65
CA ASN A 83 -10.05 8.58 -18.42
C ASN A 83 -9.87 7.08 -18.09
N GLY A 84 -9.26 6.82 -16.94
CA GLY A 84 -9.27 5.55 -16.21
C GLY A 84 -7.89 4.89 -16.08
N GLY A 85 -7.51 4.51 -14.85
CA GLY A 85 -6.36 3.62 -14.64
C GLY A 85 -5.00 4.29 -14.44
N GLY A 86 -4.93 5.55 -13.98
CA GLY A 86 -3.66 6.28 -13.80
C GLY A 86 -2.57 5.50 -13.04
N ALA A 87 -2.94 4.76 -12.00
CA ALA A 87 -2.00 3.89 -11.27
C ALA A 87 -1.36 2.81 -12.17
N GLN A 88 -2.17 2.18 -13.02
CA GLN A 88 -1.71 1.16 -13.96
C GLN A 88 -0.81 1.78 -15.03
N VAL A 89 -1.21 2.91 -15.60
CA VAL A 89 -0.41 3.66 -16.58
C VAL A 89 0.94 4.04 -16.00
N ILE A 90 0.99 4.56 -14.76
CA ILE A 90 2.24 4.89 -14.08
C ILE A 90 3.08 3.64 -13.84
N SER A 91 2.49 2.54 -13.36
CA SER A 91 3.26 1.31 -13.12
C SER A 91 3.84 0.70 -14.41
N GLU A 92 3.10 0.77 -15.52
CA GLU A 92 3.55 0.30 -16.83
C GLU A 92 4.65 1.22 -17.38
N ALA A 93 4.49 2.54 -17.25
CA ALA A 93 5.47 3.53 -17.66
C ALA A 93 6.82 3.40 -16.92
N ALA A 94 6.79 3.00 -15.64
CA ALA A 94 8.00 2.71 -14.88
C ALA A 94 8.86 1.61 -15.53
N SER A 95 8.22 0.63 -16.20
CA SER A 95 8.91 -0.43 -16.94
C SER A 95 9.36 0.00 -18.35
N GLN A 96 8.84 1.11 -18.86
CA GLN A 96 9.12 1.65 -20.19
C GLN A 96 10.17 2.79 -20.16
N SER A 97 11.03 2.82 -19.13
CA SER A 97 12.09 3.82 -18.96
C SER A 97 11.62 5.25 -18.69
N CYS A 98 10.38 5.47 -18.22
CA CYS A 98 10.00 6.76 -17.66
C CYS A 98 10.55 6.90 -16.22
N GLN A 99 11.60 7.71 -16.05
CA GLN A 99 12.26 7.88 -14.75
C GLN A 99 11.29 8.43 -13.69
N LEU A 100 10.46 9.40 -14.03
CA LEU A 100 9.46 9.98 -13.12
C LEU A 100 8.47 8.92 -12.61
N ALA A 101 8.04 8.01 -13.48
CA ALA A 101 7.15 6.92 -13.11
C ALA A 101 7.86 5.86 -12.25
N ALA A 102 9.14 5.57 -12.55
CA ALA A 102 9.96 4.69 -11.72
C ALA A 102 10.17 5.26 -10.32
N ASP A 103 10.54 6.55 -10.20
CA ASP A 103 10.72 7.22 -8.91
C ASP A 103 9.42 7.25 -8.10
N ALA A 104 8.28 7.46 -8.76
CA ALA A 104 6.97 7.41 -8.12
C ALA A 104 6.66 6.01 -7.59
N LEU A 105 6.95 4.98 -8.38
CA LEU A 105 6.73 3.59 -7.99
C LEU A 105 7.66 3.15 -6.85
N ASP A 106 8.91 3.60 -6.85
CA ASP A 106 9.90 3.35 -5.79
C ASP A 106 9.44 3.95 -4.46
N LEU A 107 9.03 5.22 -4.47
CA LEU A 107 8.52 5.90 -3.29
C LEU A 107 7.21 5.25 -2.79
N PHE A 108 6.31 4.89 -3.71
CA PHE A 108 5.07 4.17 -3.37
C PHE A 108 5.35 2.83 -2.68
N VAL A 109 6.27 2.02 -3.19
CA VAL A 109 6.59 0.70 -2.63
C VAL A 109 7.26 0.81 -1.27
N SER A 110 8.17 1.78 -1.10
CA SER A 110 8.76 2.09 0.21
C SER A 110 7.69 2.48 1.23
N LEU A 111 6.79 3.40 0.87
CA LEU A 111 5.69 3.84 1.75
C LEU A 111 4.69 2.72 2.06
N TYR A 112 4.44 1.83 1.10
CA TYR A 112 3.62 0.63 1.31
C TYR A 112 4.26 -0.29 2.34
N GLY A 113 5.57 -0.55 2.23
CA GLY A 113 6.34 -1.29 3.22
C GLY A 113 6.21 -0.64 4.60
N ALA A 114 6.43 0.68 4.67
CA ALA A 114 6.37 1.43 5.92
C ALA A 114 5.01 1.30 6.64
N GLU A 115 3.88 1.37 5.93
CA GLU A 115 2.56 1.20 6.58
C GLU A 115 2.25 -0.27 6.91
N ALA A 116 2.63 -1.21 6.05
CA ALA A 116 2.49 -2.62 6.38
C ALA A 116 3.29 -2.97 7.66
N GLY A 117 4.46 -2.36 7.86
CA GLY A 117 5.26 -2.49 9.08
C GLY A 117 4.58 -1.86 10.30
N ASN A 118 3.91 -0.71 10.14
CA ASN A 118 3.11 -0.11 11.20
C ASN A 118 1.94 -1.04 11.60
N LEU A 119 1.21 -1.59 10.61
CA LEU A 119 0.13 -2.55 10.83
C LEU A 119 0.63 -3.79 11.58
N ALA A 120 1.78 -4.34 11.15
CA ALA A 120 2.40 -5.48 11.80
C ALA A 120 2.72 -5.22 13.27
N LEU A 121 3.23 -4.03 13.61
CA LEU A 121 3.50 -3.63 15.00
C LEU A 121 2.22 -3.41 15.81
N LYS A 122 1.20 -2.76 15.23
CA LYS A 122 -0.08 -2.47 15.91
C LYS A 122 -0.75 -3.78 16.39
N PHE A 123 -0.67 -4.84 15.60
CA PHE A 123 -1.31 -6.12 15.91
C PHE A 123 -0.36 -7.21 16.40
N LEU A 124 0.96 -6.97 16.41
CA LEU A 124 1.97 -8.02 16.59
C LEU A 124 1.67 -9.23 15.70
N ALA A 125 1.56 -8.99 14.39
CA ALA A 125 1.13 -9.96 13.39
C ALA A 125 2.17 -11.05 13.11
N THR A 126 2.61 -11.80 14.13
CA THR A 126 3.70 -12.80 14.03
C THR A 126 3.38 -13.96 13.10
N ALA A 127 2.10 -14.23 12.83
CA ALA A 127 1.67 -15.22 11.86
C ALA A 127 1.82 -14.74 10.40
N GLY A 128 1.97 -13.43 10.18
CA GLY A 128 2.20 -12.82 8.88
C GLY A 128 1.29 -11.63 8.58
N VAL A 129 1.70 -10.87 7.56
CA VAL A 129 0.90 -9.80 6.95
C VAL A 129 0.50 -10.24 5.56
N PHE A 130 -0.79 -10.09 5.23
CA PHE A 130 -1.33 -10.46 3.93
C PHE A 130 -1.77 -9.19 3.18
N ILE A 131 -1.16 -8.98 2.03
CA ILE A 131 -1.39 -7.83 1.17
C ILE A 131 -2.40 -8.23 0.09
N GLY A 132 -3.60 -7.65 0.17
CA GLY A 132 -4.64 -7.76 -0.86
C GLY A 132 -4.84 -6.45 -1.61
N GLY A 133 -5.80 -6.46 -2.55
CA GLY A 133 -6.19 -5.28 -3.33
C GLY A 133 -5.66 -5.31 -4.77
N GLY A 134 -6.16 -4.40 -5.61
CA GLY A 134 -5.95 -4.48 -7.06
C GLY A 134 -4.57 -4.06 -7.56
N ILE A 135 -3.82 -3.24 -6.82
CA ILE A 135 -2.50 -2.76 -7.25
C ILE A 135 -1.38 -3.73 -6.90
N ALA A 136 -1.39 -4.32 -5.70
CA ALA A 136 -0.29 -5.15 -5.20
C ALA A 136 0.04 -6.35 -6.11
N PRO A 137 -0.93 -7.13 -6.64
CA PRO A 137 -0.64 -8.20 -7.59
C PRO A 137 -0.01 -7.70 -8.89
N LYS A 138 -0.39 -6.50 -9.37
CA LYS A 138 0.12 -5.91 -10.62
C LYS A 138 1.57 -5.44 -10.51
N ILE A 139 2.00 -5.05 -9.31
CA ILE A 139 3.37 -4.57 -9.02
C ILE A 139 4.17 -5.57 -8.17
N ALA A 140 3.78 -6.85 -8.19
CA ALA A 140 4.34 -7.87 -7.30
C ALA A 140 5.86 -8.02 -7.43
N ASP A 141 6.40 -7.96 -8.65
CA ASP A 141 7.84 -8.05 -8.89
C ASP A 141 8.58 -6.87 -8.26
N LYS A 142 7.97 -5.68 -8.29
CA LYS A 142 8.52 -4.48 -7.65
C LYS A 142 8.45 -4.57 -6.12
N LEU A 143 7.35 -5.08 -5.56
CA LEU A 143 7.24 -5.34 -4.12
C LEU A 143 8.29 -6.37 -3.65
N ALA A 144 8.75 -7.25 -4.53
CA ALA A 144 9.73 -8.29 -4.24
C ALA A 144 11.20 -7.86 -4.43
N ASP A 145 11.48 -6.62 -4.85
CA ASP A 145 12.86 -6.14 -5.12
C ASP A 145 13.68 -5.84 -3.84
N GLY A 146 13.04 -5.91 -2.67
CA GLY A 146 13.63 -5.69 -1.36
C GLY A 146 13.32 -4.32 -0.75
N SER A 147 12.96 -3.31 -1.56
CA SER A 147 12.64 -1.95 -1.06
C SER A 147 11.45 -1.95 -0.10
N PHE A 148 10.41 -2.73 -0.43
CA PHE A 148 9.26 -2.94 0.46
C PHE A 148 9.68 -3.48 1.83
N MET A 149 10.47 -4.57 1.85
CA MET A 149 10.85 -5.24 3.10
C MET A 149 11.84 -4.40 3.92
N ALA A 150 12.69 -3.62 3.27
CA ALA A 150 13.56 -2.65 3.94
C ALA A 150 12.72 -1.61 4.69
N ALA A 151 11.75 -0.96 4.02
CA ALA A 151 10.88 0.03 4.65
C ALA A 151 9.91 -0.58 5.69
N PHE A 152 9.46 -1.81 5.45
CA PHE A 152 8.67 -2.59 6.42
C PHE A 152 9.41 -2.75 7.74
N ALA A 153 10.68 -3.16 7.69
CA ALA A 153 11.49 -3.42 8.87
C ALA A 153 12.13 -2.17 9.50
N GLU A 154 12.14 -1.01 8.83
CA GLU A 154 12.75 0.24 9.29
C GLU A 154 11.94 0.88 10.45
N LYS A 155 12.02 0.27 11.63
CA LYS A 155 11.33 0.69 12.87
C LYS A 155 12.29 0.82 14.06
N GLY A 156 13.55 1.15 13.77
CA GLY A 156 14.59 1.35 14.78
C GLY A 156 14.74 0.13 15.70
N ARG A 157 14.62 0.34 17.02
CA ARG A 157 14.91 -0.68 18.05
C ARG A 157 14.01 -1.92 17.99
N VAL A 158 12.85 -1.84 17.34
CA VAL A 158 11.90 -2.97 17.22
C VAL A 158 11.98 -3.68 15.86
N SER A 159 12.96 -3.32 15.03
CA SER A 159 13.15 -3.89 13.69
C SER A 159 13.29 -5.43 13.68
N ASP A 160 13.95 -6.00 14.70
CA ASP A 160 14.17 -7.45 14.80
C ASP A 160 12.87 -8.28 14.83
N ILE A 161 11.78 -7.72 15.37
CA ILE A 161 10.47 -8.38 15.39
C ILE A 161 9.94 -8.47 13.97
N LEU A 162 10.06 -7.40 13.18
CA LEU A 162 9.52 -7.31 11.83
C LEU A 162 10.29 -8.18 10.84
N HIS A 163 11.59 -8.33 10.99
CA HIS A 163 12.39 -9.25 10.16
C HIS A 163 11.92 -10.72 10.24
N ARG A 164 11.15 -11.09 11.26
CA ARG A 164 10.62 -12.44 11.45
C ARG A 164 9.18 -12.61 10.97
N ILE A 165 8.51 -11.52 10.61
CA ILE A 165 7.12 -11.55 10.17
C ILE A 165 7.08 -11.81 8.67
N PRO A 166 6.45 -12.92 8.21
CA PRO A 166 6.32 -13.15 6.78
C PRO A 166 5.29 -12.18 6.17
N VAL A 167 5.55 -11.76 4.94
CA VAL A 167 4.64 -10.93 4.15
C VAL A 167 4.23 -11.69 2.91
N HIS A 168 2.92 -11.75 2.64
CA HIS A 168 2.34 -12.50 1.53
C HIS A 168 1.48 -11.61 0.65
N ILE A 169 1.62 -11.73 -0.67
CA ILE A 169 0.71 -11.07 -1.62
C ILE A 169 -0.41 -12.05 -1.97
N ILE A 170 -1.65 -11.65 -1.73
CA ILE A 170 -2.84 -12.42 -2.12
C ILE A 170 -3.04 -12.25 -3.63
N ARG A 171 -2.89 -13.36 -4.37
CA ARG A 171 -3.10 -13.40 -5.84
C ARG A 171 -4.45 -13.97 -6.27
N ASN A 172 -5.26 -14.44 -5.32
CA ASN A 172 -6.57 -15.01 -5.63
C ASN A 172 -7.62 -13.90 -5.65
N ASP A 173 -8.12 -13.55 -6.84
CA ASP A 173 -9.11 -12.50 -7.06
C ASP A 173 -10.48 -12.79 -6.39
N HIS A 174 -10.72 -14.04 -6.02
CA HIS A 174 -11.94 -14.45 -5.31
C HIS A 174 -11.81 -14.42 -3.79
N THR A 175 -10.67 -13.98 -3.22
CA THR A 175 -10.41 -14.06 -1.77
C THR A 175 -11.50 -13.38 -0.94
N ALA A 176 -11.96 -12.19 -1.34
CA ALA A 176 -13.03 -11.49 -0.63
C ALA A 176 -14.36 -12.26 -0.65
N MET A 177 -14.71 -12.84 -1.81
CA MET A 177 -15.93 -13.64 -1.97
C MET A 177 -15.84 -14.95 -1.17
N LEU A 178 -14.68 -15.62 -1.18
CA LEU A 178 -14.43 -16.83 -0.40
C LEU A 178 -14.50 -16.54 1.11
N GLY A 179 -13.93 -15.42 1.56
CA GLY A 179 -14.02 -14.98 2.95
C GLY A 179 -15.46 -14.71 3.40
N ALA A 180 -16.26 -14.04 2.56
CA ALA A 180 -17.68 -13.80 2.83
C ALA A 180 -18.48 -15.12 2.88
N ALA A 181 -18.24 -16.04 1.94
CA ALA A 181 -18.89 -17.35 1.92
C ALA A 181 -18.52 -18.20 3.15
N TYR A 182 -17.23 -18.22 3.52
CA TYR A 182 -16.75 -18.91 4.72
C TYR A 182 -17.40 -18.36 6.00
N TYR A 183 -17.43 -17.03 6.15
CA TYR A 183 -18.07 -16.39 7.30
C TYR A 183 -19.57 -16.71 7.37
N GLY A 184 -20.28 -16.66 6.23
CA GLY A 184 -21.69 -17.02 6.15
C GLY A 184 -21.95 -18.48 6.54
N ALA A 185 -21.09 -19.40 6.11
CA ALA A 185 -21.19 -20.82 6.46
C ALA A 185 -21.02 -21.05 7.97
N GLN A 186 -20.04 -20.40 8.61
CA GLN A 186 -19.85 -20.50 10.06
C GLN A 186 -21.06 -19.99 10.85
N GLN A 187 -21.71 -18.91 10.41
CA GLN A 187 -22.90 -18.39 11.09
C GLN A 187 -24.10 -19.33 10.96
N ALA A 188 -24.21 -20.08 9.86
CA ALA A 188 -25.30 -21.03 9.64
C ALA A 188 -25.19 -22.28 10.53
N GLU A 189 -23.98 -22.71 10.92
CA GLU A 189 -23.78 -23.83 11.85
C GLU A 189 -24.18 -23.53 13.30
N HIS A 190 -24.40 -22.25 13.62
CA HIS A 190 -24.81 -21.77 14.95
C HIS A 190 -26.30 -21.41 15.07
N LEU A 191 -27.10 -21.62 14.01
CA LEU A 191 -28.56 -21.47 13.98
C LEU A 191 -29.27 -22.82 14.14
#